data_AF-A0A1F4D2W7-F1
#
_entry.id   AF-A0A1F4D2W7-F1
#
_cell.length_a   1.000
_cell.length_b   1.000
_cell.length_c   1.000
_cell.angle_alpha   90.00
_cell.angle_beta   90.00
_cell.angle_gamma   90.00
#
_symmetry.space_group_name_H-M   'P 1'
#
loop_
_entity.id
_entity.type
_entity.pdbx_description
1 polymer ?
#
loop_
_entity_poly.entity_id
_entity_poly.type
_entity_poly.pdbx_seq_one_letter_code
_entity_poly.pdbx_strand_id
1 'polypeptide(L)'
;MSILVEILQEISDGRKSFTPCGSSEADMVEFQPVAKALAYANSQGYLDGFLIHKESSTGNSWYDSVVVKNGLTHSGEEFLREPHSSAGSELDQIIQLKPEVYGVGIDLKALWRRWKNRKSGA
;
A
#
# COMPACT_ATOMS: atom_id res chain seq x y z
N MET A 1 -11.32 -0.65 -9.84
CA MET A 1 -10.76 0.23 -8.79
C MET A 1 -9.58 -0.49 -8.15
N SER A 2 -8.40 0.10 -8.33
CA SER A 2 -7.08 -0.45 -8.01
C SER A 2 -6.70 -0.15 -6.55
N ILE A 3 -5.87 -0.98 -5.93
CA ILE A 3 -5.44 -0.82 -4.53
C ILE A 3 -4.78 0.55 -4.27
N LEU A 4 -4.05 1.08 -5.25
CA LEU A 4 -3.41 2.38 -5.16
C LEU A 4 -4.43 3.52 -4.99
N VAL A 5 -5.52 3.49 -5.78
CA VAL A 5 -6.57 4.52 -5.71
C VAL A 5 -7.27 4.46 -4.35
N GLU A 6 -7.54 3.25 -3.84
CA GLU A 6 -8.12 3.09 -2.50
C GLU A 6 -7.19 3.63 -1.39
N ILE A 7 -5.88 3.38 -1.50
CA ILE A 7 -4.88 3.89 -0.55
C ILE A 7 -4.78 5.41 -0.61
N LEU A 8 -4.69 5.99 -1.80
CA LEU A 8 -4.63 7.45 -1.98
C LEU A 8 -5.92 8.10 -1.44
N GLN A 9 -7.08 7.47 -1.68
CA GLN A 9 -8.34 7.93 -1.12
C GLN A 9 -8.31 7.94 0.41
N GLU A 10 -7.83 6.87 1.06
CA GLU A 10 -7.70 6.86 2.53
C GLU A 10 -6.76 7.94 3.06
N ILE A 11 -5.68 8.25 2.33
CA ILE A 11 -4.76 9.33 2.69
C ILE A 11 -5.47 10.69 2.57
N SER A 12 -6.27 10.86 1.52
CA SER A 12 -7.13 12.05 1.34
C SER A 12 -8.16 12.18 2.47
N ASP A 13 -8.72 11.05 2.94
CA ASP A 13 -9.62 10.99 4.10
C ASP A 13 -8.91 11.20 5.45
N GLY A 14 -7.58 11.44 5.44
CA GLY A 14 -6.78 11.79 6.60
C GLY A 14 -6.00 10.64 7.23
N ARG A 15 -6.03 9.43 6.63
CA ARG A 15 -5.24 8.29 7.12
C ARG A 15 -3.77 8.45 6.74
N LYS A 16 -2.93 8.67 7.75
CA LYS A 16 -1.51 8.99 7.55
C LYS A 16 -0.54 7.89 7.97
N SER A 17 -1.00 6.88 8.71
CA SER A 17 -0.14 5.82 9.24
C SER A 17 -0.65 4.44 8.83
N PHE A 18 0.25 3.64 8.28
CA PHE A 18 0.01 2.28 7.82
C PHE A 18 1.00 1.35 8.51
N THR A 19 0.49 0.35 9.20
CA THR A 19 1.27 -0.65 9.93
C THR A 19 0.65 -2.03 9.68
N PRO A 20 1.42 -3.13 9.76
CA PRO A 20 0.87 -4.48 9.73
C PRO A 20 -0.13 -4.67 10.89
N CYS A 21 -1.02 -5.66 10.74
CA CYS A 21 -2.00 -5.97 11.80
C CYS A 21 -1.34 -6.57 13.05
N GLY A 22 -0.16 -7.16 12.91
CA GLY A 22 0.63 -7.73 13.99
C GLY A 22 2.09 -7.87 13.57
N SER A 23 2.89 -8.46 14.45
CA SER A 23 4.30 -8.77 14.21
C SER A 23 4.53 -10.20 13.68
N SER A 24 3.46 -10.94 13.38
CA SER A 24 3.55 -12.28 12.82
C SER A 24 4.11 -12.22 11.40
N GLU A 25 4.82 -13.27 11.00
CA GLU A 25 5.37 -13.38 9.64
C GLU A 25 4.28 -13.18 8.56
N ALA A 26 3.12 -13.81 8.76
CA ALA A 26 1.97 -13.68 7.87
C ALA A 26 1.45 -12.24 7.77
N ASP A 27 1.30 -11.53 8.91
CA ASP A 27 0.82 -10.14 8.91
C ASP A 27 1.79 -9.19 8.21
N MET A 28 3.10 -9.44 8.36
CA MET A 28 4.15 -8.68 7.70
C MET A 28 4.17 -8.91 6.18
N VAL A 29 4.03 -10.17 5.75
CA VAL A 29 3.91 -10.55 4.33
C VAL A 29 2.66 -9.93 3.71
N GLU A 30 1.51 -9.99 4.39
CA GLU A 30 0.26 -9.38 3.94
C GLU A 30 0.37 -7.85 3.82
N PHE A 31 1.23 -7.20 4.62
CA PHE A 31 1.46 -5.76 4.58
C PHE A 31 2.44 -5.29 3.48
N GLN A 32 3.36 -6.14 3.03
CA GLN A 32 4.38 -5.74 2.04
C GLN A 32 3.79 -5.13 0.75
N PRO A 33 2.71 -5.67 0.14
CA PRO A 33 2.14 -5.07 -1.06
C PRO A 33 1.59 -3.65 -0.83
N VAL A 34 0.99 -3.40 0.34
CA VAL A 34 0.49 -2.08 0.72
C VAL A 34 1.64 -1.09 0.86
N ALA A 35 2.69 -1.49 1.58
CA ALA A 35 3.87 -0.66 1.76
C ALA A 35 4.58 -0.36 0.43
N LYS A 36 4.66 -1.34 -0.48
CA LYS A 36 5.21 -1.15 -1.83
C LYS A 36 4.35 -0.21 -2.67
N ALA A 37 3.02 -0.31 -2.61
CA ALA A 37 2.12 0.61 -3.30
C ALA A 37 2.30 2.05 -2.81
N LEU A 38 2.44 2.25 -1.51
CA LEU A 38 2.74 3.55 -0.90
C LEU A 38 4.12 4.08 -1.31
N ALA A 39 5.15 3.23 -1.34
CA ALA A 39 6.48 3.62 -1.80
C ALA A 39 6.47 4.01 -3.29
N TYR A 40 5.69 3.31 -4.11
CA TYR A 40 5.47 3.66 -5.50
C TYR A 40 4.78 5.03 -5.63
N ALA A 41 3.71 5.28 -4.87
CA ALA A 41 3.02 6.56 -4.86
C ALA A 41 3.96 7.73 -4.50
N ASN A 42 4.85 7.52 -3.53
CA ASN A 42 5.88 8.51 -3.20
C ASN A 42 6.88 8.71 -4.35
N SER A 43 7.31 7.65 -5.02
CA SER A 43 8.22 7.72 -6.18
C SER A 43 7.62 8.51 -7.34
N GLN A 44 6.30 8.42 -7.53
CA GLN A 44 5.56 9.22 -8.51
C GLN A 44 5.29 10.68 -8.07
N GLY A 45 5.69 11.04 -6.84
CA GLY A 45 5.46 12.39 -6.30
C GLY A 45 4.01 12.64 -5.89
N TYR A 46 3.20 11.60 -5.65
CA TYR A 46 1.80 11.75 -5.21
C TYR A 46 1.66 12.02 -3.72
N LEU A 47 2.68 11.71 -2.92
CA LEU A 47 2.65 11.83 -1.45
C LEU A 47 3.53 12.99 -0.99
N ASP A 48 2.98 13.84 -0.12
CA ASP A 48 3.72 14.92 0.51
C ASP A 48 4.31 14.43 1.84
N GLY A 49 5.58 14.04 1.78
CA GLY A 49 6.34 13.51 2.90
C GLY A 49 6.05 12.03 3.16
N PHE A 50 7.06 11.21 2.96
CA PHE A 50 6.98 9.76 3.09
C PHE A 50 8.09 9.24 4.02
N LEU A 51 7.68 8.56 5.08
CA LEU A 51 8.57 7.90 6.02
C LEU A 51 8.30 6.41 6.01
N ILE A 52 9.36 5.64 5.89
CA ILE A 52 9.32 4.19 5.98
C ILE A 52 10.18 3.74 7.15
N HIS A 53 9.70 2.73 7.84
CA HIS A 53 10.49 1.90 8.70
C HIS A 53 10.54 0.49 8.10
N LYS A 54 11.69 -0.15 8.27
CA LYS A 54 11.88 -1.55 7.93
C LYS A 54 12.32 -2.27 9.19
N GLU A 55 11.75 -3.43 9.44
CA GLU A 55 12.18 -4.26 10.55
C GLU A 55 13.63 -4.74 10.34
N SER A 56 14.33 -4.92 11.47
CA SER A 56 15.72 -5.38 11.51
C SER A 56 15.88 -6.75 12.18
N SER A 57 14.77 -7.39 12.55
CA SER A 57 14.73 -8.53 13.47
C SER A 57 14.83 -9.88 12.76
N THR A 58 14.26 -10.02 11.56
CA THR A 58 14.25 -11.29 10.82
C THR A 58 15.28 -11.35 9.70
N GLY A 59 15.98 -10.24 9.43
CA GLY A 59 16.93 -10.11 8.32
C GLY A 59 16.26 -9.94 6.95
N ASN A 60 14.93 -10.05 6.86
CA ASN A 60 14.18 -9.92 5.61
C ASN A 60 13.96 -8.47 5.15
N SER A 61 14.32 -7.48 5.99
CA SER A 61 14.18 -6.04 5.70
C SER A 61 12.76 -5.65 5.27
N TRP A 62 11.76 -6.29 5.88
CA TRP A 62 10.35 -6.05 5.58
C TRP A 62 9.89 -4.68 6.06
N TYR A 63 9.02 -4.04 5.28
CA TYR A 63 8.34 -2.83 5.74
C TYR A 63 7.47 -3.19 6.94
N ASP A 64 7.62 -2.47 8.05
CA ASP A 64 6.84 -2.65 9.28
C ASP A 64 6.06 -1.37 9.65
N SER A 65 6.44 -0.21 9.10
CA SER A 65 5.66 1.00 9.25
C SER A 65 5.85 1.93 8.06
N VAL A 66 4.76 2.56 7.64
CA VAL A 66 4.77 3.57 6.58
C VAL A 66 3.90 4.75 7.05
N VAL A 67 4.49 5.95 7.06
CA VAL A 67 3.82 7.18 7.50
C VAL A 67 3.90 8.24 6.42
N VAL A 68 2.76 8.83 6.09
CA VAL A 68 2.60 9.96 5.18
C VAL A 68 2.41 11.23 6.02
N LYS A 69 3.32 12.19 5.91
CA LYS A 69 3.34 13.35 6.82
C LYS A 69 2.18 14.32 6.56
N ASN A 70 2.09 14.80 5.34
CA ASN A 70 1.21 15.91 5.00
C ASN A 70 0.02 15.49 4.13
N GLY A 71 0.08 14.30 3.52
CA GLY A 71 -1.01 13.69 2.77
C GLY A 71 -0.66 13.55 1.30
N LEU A 72 -1.59 13.94 0.43
CA LEU A 72 -1.38 13.96 -1.01
C LEU A 72 -0.78 15.28 -1.46
N THR A 73 0.02 15.23 -2.52
CA THR A 73 0.42 16.41 -3.29
C THR A 73 -0.69 16.81 -4.26
N HIS A 74 -0.55 17.98 -4.89
CA HIS A 74 -1.46 18.43 -5.96
C HIS A 74 -1.60 17.37 -7.07
N SER A 75 -0.48 16.79 -7.51
CA SER A 75 -0.48 15.73 -8.52
C SER A 75 -1.17 14.44 -8.04
N GLY A 76 -1.07 14.11 -6.75
CA GLY A 76 -1.80 12.98 -6.17
C GLY A 76 -3.32 13.23 -6.10
N GLU A 77 -3.74 14.45 -5.83
CA GLU A 77 -5.16 14.85 -5.87
C GLU A 77 -5.72 14.89 -7.29
N GLU A 78 -4.96 15.42 -8.25
CA GLU A 78 -5.33 15.40 -9.66
C GLU A 78 -5.49 13.96 -10.16
N PHE A 79 -4.53 13.10 -9.82
CA PHE A 79 -4.64 11.68 -10.10
C PHE A 79 -5.92 11.10 -9.51
N LEU A 80 -6.30 11.38 -8.27
CA LEU A 80 -7.58 10.88 -7.71
C LEU A 80 -8.83 11.40 -8.43
N ARG A 81 -8.79 12.62 -8.98
CA ARG A 81 -9.93 13.23 -9.70
C ARG A 81 -10.09 12.69 -11.12
N GLU A 82 -9.01 12.23 -11.74
CA GLU A 82 -9.09 11.65 -13.08
C GLU A 82 -9.90 10.34 -13.05
N PRO A 83 -10.87 10.18 -13.98
CA PRO A 83 -11.65 8.95 -14.08
C PRO A 83 -10.73 7.82 -14.56
N HIS A 84 -10.16 7.08 -13.62
CA HIS A 84 -9.48 5.81 -13.87
C HIS A 84 -10.50 4.77 -14.32
N SER A 85 -10.94 4.86 -15.58
CA SER A 85 -11.70 3.81 -16.24
C SER A 85 -10.90 2.52 -16.12
N SER A 86 -11.62 1.43 -15.83
CA SER A 86 -11.11 0.14 -15.36
C SER A 86 -10.23 -0.65 -16.35
N ALA A 87 -9.49 0.01 -17.24
CA ALA A 87 -8.42 -0.61 -18.00
C ALA A 87 -7.15 -0.58 -17.14
N GLY A 88 -6.69 -1.77 -16.74
CA GLY A 88 -5.58 -1.98 -15.82
C GLY A 88 -4.36 -1.16 -16.21
N SER A 89 -4.14 -0.06 -15.50
CA SER A 89 -2.91 0.70 -15.58
C SER A 89 -1.77 -0.21 -15.11
N GLU A 90 -0.63 -0.13 -15.78
CA GLU A 90 0.62 -0.85 -15.50
C GLU A 90 0.97 -0.95 -14.01
N LEU A 91 0.39 -0.12 -13.15
CA LEU A 91 0.51 -0.14 -11.69
C LEU A 91 -0.04 -1.41 -11.03
N ASP A 92 -1.12 -1.98 -11.54
CA ASP A 92 -1.60 -3.30 -11.08
C ASP A 92 -0.60 -4.39 -11.51
N GLN A 93 0.06 -4.21 -12.67
CA GLN A 93 1.06 -5.12 -13.22
C GLN A 93 2.46 -4.96 -12.57
N ILE A 94 2.85 -3.76 -12.15
CA ILE A 94 4.13 -3.43 -11.47
C ILE A 94 4.08 -3.95 -10.03
N ILE A 95 2.91 -3.93 -9.37
CA ILE A 95 2.74 -4.59 -8.07
C ILE A 95 2.55 -6.11 -8.25
N GLN A 96 2.12 -6.59 -9.43
CA GLN A 96 2.20 -8.00 -9.85
C GLN A 96 3.62 -8.47 -10.23
N LEU A 97 4.68 -7.65 -10.07
CA LEU A 97 6.06 -8.16 -10.09
C LEU A 97 6.30 -8.99 -8.83
N LYS A 98 5.80 -10.24 -8.93
CA LYS A 98 6.16 -11.48 -8.25
C LYS A 98 7.10 -11.29 -7.06
N PRO A 99 6.65 -11.70 -5.88
CA PRO A 99 7.38 -12.72 -5.18
C PRO A 99 6.67 -14.03 -5.58
N GLU A 100 7.33 -14.87 -6.38
CA GLU A 100 6.93 -16.27 -6.54
C GLU A 100 7.10 -16.98 -5.20
N VAL A 101 6.24 -16.66 -4.24
CA VAL A 101 6.11 -17.37 -2.97
C VAL A 101 4.98 -18.34 -3.21
N TYR A 102 5.33 -19.57 -3.60
CA TYR A 102 4.43 -20.74 -3.63
C TYR A 102 3.30 -20.78 -4.67
N GLY A 103 3.46 -20.20 -5.87
CA GLY A 103 2.60 -20.56 -7.02
C GLY A 103 1.10 -20.21 -6.90
N VAL A 104 0.72 -19.38 -5.93
CA VAL A 104 -0.66 -18.88 -5.76
C VAL A 104 -0.67 -17.39 -6.10
N GLY A 105 -1.43 -17.01 -7.13
CA GLY A 105 -1.67 -15.60 -7.45
C GLY A 105 -2.38 -14.93 -6.27
N ILE A 106 -1.69 -13.98 -5.62
CA ILE A 106 -2.24 -13.25 -4.48
C ILE A 106 -3.07 -12.07 -5.02
N ASP A 107 -4.40 -12.14 -4.83
CA ASP A 107 -5.29 -11.01 -5.13
C ASP A 107 -5.10 -9.90 -4.07
N LEU A 108 -4.40 -8.84 -4.46
CA LEU A 108 -4.04 -7.73 -3.58
C LEU A 108 -5.26 -6.96 -3.07
N LYS A 109 -6.34 -6.93 -3.86
CA LYS A 109 -7.59 -6.29 -3.45
C LYS A 109 -8.30 -7.09 -2.36
N ALA A 110 -8.24 -8.42 -2.43
CA ALA A 110 -8.70 -9.31 -1.38
C ALA A 110 -7.85 -9.15 -0.12
N LEU A 111 -6.51 -9.06 -0.26
CA LEU A 111 -5.61 -8.78 0.86
C LEU A 111 -5.90 -7.43 1.52
N TRP A 112 -6.03 -6.36 0.74
CA TRP A 112 -6.38 -5.03 1.24
C TRP A 112 -7.68 -5.04 2.02
N ARG A 113 -8.73 -5.68 1.49
CA ARG A 113 -10.02 -5.83 2.18
C ARG A 113 -9.89 -6.62 3.48
N ARG A 114 -9.11 -7.71 3.48
CA ARG A 114 -8.85 -8.50 4.69
C ARG A 114 -8.10 -7.70 5.74
N TRP A 115 -7.03 -7.00 5.35
CA TRP A 115 -6.25 -6.14 6.23
C TRP A 115 -7.10 -5.01 6.81
N LYS A 116 -7.93 -4.35 5.99
CA LYS A 116 -8.86 -3.31 6.44
C LYS A 116 -9.86 -3.83 7.47
N ASN A 117 -10.44 -5.00 7.24
CA ASN A 117 -11.38 -5.62 8.19
C ASN A 117 -10.72 -5.97 9.53
N ARG A 118 -9.44 -6.37 9.54
CA ARG A 118 -8.70 -6.65 10.79
C ARG A 118 -8.38 -5.38 11.58
N LYS A 119 -8.09 -4.26 10.92
CA LYS A 119 -7.82 -2.96 11.57
C LYS A 119 -9.05 -2.29 12.18
N SER A 120 -10.25 -2.54 11.67
CA SER A 120 -11.50 -1.94 12.19
C SER A 120 -12.16 -2.73 13.33
N GLY A 121 -11.64 -3.92 13.66
CA GLY A 121 -12.18 -4.81 14.69
C GLY A 121 -11.41 -4.83 16.02
N ALA A 122 -10.46 -3.90 16.22
CA ALA A 122 -9.65 -3.76 17.44
C ALA A 122 -9.89 -2.41 18.12
#